data_AF-A0A520AEG0-F1
#
_entry.id   AF-A0A520AEG0-F1
#
_cell.length_a   1.000
_cell.length_b   1.000
_cell.length_c   1.000
_cell.angle_alpha   90.00
_cell.angle_beta   90.00
_cell.angle_gamma   90.00
#
_symmetry.space_group_name_H-M   'P 1'
#
loop_
_entity.id
_entity.type
_entity.pdbx_description
1 polymer ?
#
loop_
_entity_poly.entity_id
_entity_poly.type
_entity_poly.pdbx_seq_one_letter_code
_entity_poly.pdbx_strand_id
1 'polypeptide(L)'
;MNRFKILSSLLCSFLLVSCYAQKPTDSTADKMLVYQLANGGWPKQLEDKSVVNYGATLTDDLLSKIKATTVLHATFDNKATS
;
A
#
# COMPACT_ATOMS: atom_id res chain seq x y z
N MET A 1 29.19 -20.06 -34.15
CA MET A 1 28.31 -20.89 -33.29
C MET A 1 28.38 -20.53 -31.80
N ASN A 2 29.53 -20.13 -31.23
CA ASN A 2 29.65 -19.88 -29.78
C ASN A 2 29.12 -18.51 -29.33
N ARG A 3 29.18 -17.47 -30.17
CA ARG A 3 28.75 -16.09 -29.82
C ARG A 3 27.24 -15.99 -29.61
N PHE A 4 26.46 -16.68 -30.45
CA PHE A 4 25.00 -16.77 -30.33
C PHE A 4 24.54 -17.49 -29.06
N LYS A 5 25.27 -18.54 -28.65
CA LYS A 5 25.02 -19.27 -27.40
C LYS A 5 25.34 -18.42 -26.17
N ILE A 6 26.41 -17.62 -26.22
CA ILE A 6 26.79 -16.69 -25.14
C ILE A 6 25.74 -15.58 -24.99
N LEU A 7 25.31 -14.96 -26.10
CA LEU A 7 24.24 -13.95 -26.11
C LEU A 7 22.92 -14.51 -25.59
N SER A 8 22.53 -15.72 -26.02
CA SER A 8 21.33 -16.38 -25.53
C SER A 8 21.40 -16.70 -24.03
N SER A 9 22.57 -17.08 -23.51
CA SER A 9 22.78 -17.37 -22.09
C SER A 9 22.73 -16.12 -21.22
N LEU A 10 23.31 -15.01 -21.70
CA LEU A 10 23.24 -13.69 -21.04
C LEU A 10 21.80 -13.17 -20.97
N LEU A 11 21.04 -13.30 -22.07
CA LEU A 11 19.64 -12.91 -22.12
C LEU A 11 18.79 -13.75 -21.15
N CYS A 12 19.01 -15.06 -21.10
CA CYS A 12 18.29 -15.95 -20.19
C CYS A 12 18.59 -15.63 -18.71
N SER A 13 19.86 -15.35 -18.40
CA SER A 13 20.28 -14.94 -17.05
C SER A 13 19.64 -13.61 -16.62
N PHE A 14 19.49 -12.66 -17.56
CA PHE A 14 18.86 -11.37 -17.27
C PHE A 14 17.36 -11.51 -16.97
N LEU A 15 16.65 -12.37 -17.72
CA LEU A 15 15.23 -12.65 -17.52
C LEU A 15 14.96 -13.34 -16.17
N LEU A 16 15.87 -14.22 -15.72
CA LEU A 16 15.74 -14.90 -14.43
C LEU A 16 15.85 -13.92 -13.25
N VAL A 17 16.74 -12.92 -13.32
CA VAL A 17 16.91 -11.92 -12.25
C VAL A 17 15.64 -11.06 -12.08
N SER A 18 14.94 -10.72 -13.15
CA SER A 18 13.69 -9.93 -13.08
C SER A 18 12.55 -10.65 -12.34
N CYS A 19 12.54 -11.99 -12.35
CA CYS A 19 11.48 -12.78 -11.70
C CYS A 19 11.63 -12.82 -10.16
N TYR A 20 12.86 -12.71 -9.64
CA TYR A 20 13.12 -12.70 -8.19
C TYR A 20 12.89 -11.35 -7.51
N ALA A 21 12.58 -10.29 -8.27
CA ALA A 21 12.39 -8.95 -7.73
C ALA A 21 11.00 -8.73 -7.11
N GLN A 22 10.02 -9.61 -7.36
CA GLN A 22 8.69 -9.51 -6.74
C GLN A 22 8.72 -10.07 -5.32
N LYS A 23 9.11 -9.21 -4.36
CA LYS A 23 8.87 -9.50 -2.95
C LYS A 23 7.37 -9.43 -2.67
N PRO A 24 6.81 -10.35 -1.88
CA PRO A 24 5.44 -10.19 -1.39
C PRO A 24 5.38 -8.88 -0.58
N THR A 25 4.50 -7.97 -0.98
CA THR A 25 4.26 -6.72 -0.24
C THR A 25 3.21 -6.97 0.84
N ASP A 26 3.34 -6.25 1.96
CA ASP A 26 2.29 -6.24 2.96
C ASP A 26 1.17 -5.32 2.48
N SER A 27 0.08 -5.93 1.99
CA SER A 27 -1.08 -5.19 1.50
C SER A 27 -1.70 -4.25 2.56
N THR A 28 -1.50 -4.52 3.85
CA THR A 28 -1.96 -3.65 4.92
C THR A 28 -1.08 -2.41 5.01
N ALA A 29 0.24 -2.59 5.00
CA ALA A 29 1.19 -1.47 5.04
C ALA A 29 1.02 -0.56 3.81
N ASP A 30 0.84 -1.14 2.62
CA ASP A 30 0.59 -0.38 1.40
C ASP A 30 -0.70 0.45 1.51
N LYS A 31 -1.77 -0.13 2.08
CA LYS A 31 -3.01 0.60 2.32
C LYS A 31 -2.87 1.64 3.41
N MET A 32 -2.07 1.42 4.45
CA MET A 32 -1.83 2.44 5.48
C MET A 32 -1.32 3.75 4.87
N LEU A 33 -0.47 3.70 3.84
CA LEU A 33 0.01 4.91 3.16
C LEU A 33 -1.13 5.73 2.52
N VAL A 34 -2.20 5.07 2.06
CA VAL A 34 -3.37 5.74 1.47
C VAL A 34 -4.16 6.52 2.52
N TYR A 35 -4.20 6.03 3.76
CA TYR A 35 -4.93 6.66 4.87
C TYR A 35 -4.09 7.73 5.61
N GLN A 36 -2.84 7.97 5.22
CA GLN A 36 -1.98 8.92 5.91
C GLN A 36 -2.50 10.35 5.74
N LEU A 37 -2.66 11.05 6.86
CA LEU A 37 -3.12 12.44 6.89
C LEU A 37 -1.96 13.40 6.61
N ALA A 38 -2.28 14.65 6.27
CA ALA A 38 -1.27 15.67 5.94
C ALA A 38 -0.28 15.99 7.08
N ASN A 39 -0.64 15.71 8.34
CA ASN A 39 0.26 15.86 9.49
C ASN A 39 1.12 14.61 9.78
N GLY A 40 1.07 13.59 8.91
CA GLY A 40 1.78 12.33 9.04
C GLY A 40 1.10 11.30 9.95
N GLY A 41 -0.05 11.63 10.55
CA GLY A 41 -0.81 10.70 11.39
C GLY A 41 -1.73 9.77 10.60
N TRP A 42 -2.36 8.83 11.31
CA TRP A 42 -3.39 7.95 10.79
C TRP A 42 -4.72 8.20 11.49
N PRO A 43 -5.83 8.33 10.75
CA PRO A 43 -7.13 8.50 11.35
C PRO A 43 -7.58 7.20 12.02
N LYS A 44 -8.24 7.30 13.17
CA LYS A 44 -8.94 6.15 13.78
C LYS A 44 -10.36 5.97 13.20
N GLN A 45 -10.93 7.05 12.69
CA GLN A 45 -12.24 7.10 12.04
C GLN A 45 -12.17 8.01 10.81
N LEU A 46 -13.03 7.76 9.82
CA LEU A 46 -13.21 8.65 8.69
C LEU A 46 -14.12 9.83 9.08
N GLU A 47 -14.24 10.81 8.18
CA GLU A 47 -15.08 12.00 8.40
C GLU A 47 -16.53 11.67 8.77
N ASP A 48 -17.07 10.57 8.23
CA ASP A 48 -18.42 10.05 8.52
C ASP A 48 -18.52 9.23 9.82
N LYS A 49 -17.44 9.21 10.63
CA LYS A 49 -17.28 8.43 11.87
C LYS A 49 -17.19 6.91 11.67
N SER A 50 -17.15 6.42 10.43
CA SER A 50 -16.87 5.01 10.19
C SER A 50 -15.44 4.66 10.62
N VAL A 51 -15.25 3.45 11.15
CA VAL A 51 -13.93 2.98 11.62
C VAL A 51 -13.07 2.64 10.40
N VAL A 52 -11.80 3.02 10.45
CA VAL A 52 -10.83 2.67 9.40
C VAL A 52 -10.61 1.14 9.37
N ASN A 53 -10.77 0.56 8.19
CA ASN A 53 -10.56 -0.87 7.96
C ASN A 53 -9.57 -1.10 6.81
N TYR A 54 -8.33 -1.45 7.13
CA TYR A 54 -7.29 -1.75 6.13
C TYR A 54 -7.57 -3.04 5.34
N GLY A 55 -8.46 -3.91 5.82
CA GLY A 55 -8.92 -5.08 5.07
C GLY A 55 -9.85 -4.73 3.91
N ALA A 56 -10.49 -3.55 3.93
CA ALA A 56 -11.47 -3.16 2.92
C ALA A 56 -10.83 -2.96 1.53
N THR A 57 -11.62 -3.21 0.48
CA THR A 57 -11.27 -2.85 -0.89
C THR A 57 -11.33 -1.33 -1.04
N LEU A 58 -10.29 -0.72 -1.63
CA LEU A 58 -10.24 0.71 -1.89
C LEU A 58 -11.13 1.07 -3.09
N THR A 59 -12.43 1.22 -2.83
CA THR A 59 -13.39 1.73 -3.82
C THR A 59 -13.27 3.26 -3.95
N ASP A 60 -13.77 3.82 -5.06
CA ASP A 60 -13.74 5.28 -5.28
C ASP A 60 -14.50 6.07 -4.21
N ASP A 61 -15.59 5.50 -3.69
CA ASP A 61 -16.34 6.06 -2.55
C ASP A 61 -15.48 6.12 -1.28
N LEU A 62 -14.80 5.01 -0.96
CA LEU A 62 -13.92 4.94 0.21
C LEU A 62 -12.73 5.90 0.07
N LEU A 63 -12.12 5.98 -1.11
CA LEU A 63 -11.04 6.93 -1.39
C LEU A 63 -11.49 8.38 -1.23
N SER A 64 -12.73 8.70 -1.63
CA SER A 64 -13.30 10.03 -1.45
C SER A 64 -13.49 10.37 0.04
N LYS A 65 -13.95 9.41 0.84
CA LYS A 65 -14.08 9.56 2.30
C LYS A 65 -12.72 9.73 2.99
N ILE A 66 -11.72 8.95 2.59
CA ILE A 66 -10.34 9.07 3.10
C ILE A 66 -9.80 10.47 2.83
N LYS A 67 -9.94 10.97 1.60
CA LYS A 67 -9.49 12.32 1.23
C LYS A 67 -10.21 13.44 1.98
N ALA A 68 -11.48 13.23 2.32
CA ALA A 68 -12.26 14.19 3.11
C ALA A 68 -11.89 14.19 4.61
N THR A 69 -11.23 13.13 5.08
CA THR A 69 -10.89 12.96 6.50
C THR A 69 -9.79 13.93 6.92
N THR A 70 -10.08 14.76 7.91
CA THR A 70 -9.15 15.78 8.39
C THR A 70 -8.24 15.29 9.53
N VAL A 71 -7.19 16.06 9.83
CA VAL A 71 -6.22 15.79 10.91
C VAL A 71 -6.85 15.68 12.30
N LEU A 72 -8.09 16.17 12.48
CA LEU A 72 -8.83 16.11 13.75
C LEU A 72 -9.25 14.68 14.11
N HIS A 73 -9.28 13.75 13.15
CA HIS A 73 -9.65 12.35 13.40
C HIS A 73 -8.48 11.45 13.83
N ALA A 74 -7.27 12.01 13.97
CA ALA A 74 -6.12 11.31 14.50
C ALA A 74 -6.05 11.30 16.04
N THR A 75 -6.79 12.19 16.72
CA THR A 75 -6.59 12.48 18.16
C THR A 75 -7.58 11.81 19.10
N PHE A 76 -8.65 11.20 18.59
CA PHE A 76 -9.61 10.47 19.42
C PHE A 76 -9.08 9.07 19.78
N ASP A 77 -8.67 8.87 21.03
CA ASP A 77 -8.37 7.52 21.54
C ASP A 77 -9.65 6.73 21.81
N ASN A 78 -10.08 5.94 20.83
CA ASN A 78 -11.23 5.05 20.93
C ASN A 78 -10.85 3.61 21.32
N LYS A 79 -9.63 3.38 21.83
CA LYS A 79 -9.09 2.03 22.13
C LYS A 79 -9.01 1.06 20.94
N ALA A 80 -9.00 1.55 19.70
CA ALA A 80 -8.87 0.68 18.51
C ALA A 80 -7.52 -0.08 18.41
N THR A 81 -6.55 0.24 19.28
CA THR A 81 -5.22 -0.39 19.33
C THR A 81 -4.97 -1.11 20.67
N SER A 82 -6.01 -1.38 21.47
CA SER A 82 -5.93 -2.19 22.69
C SER A 82 -6.23 -3.66 22.42
#